data_AF-A0A5K0VAF2-F1
#
_entry.id   AF-A0A5K0VAF2-F1
#
_cell.length_a   1.000
_cell.length_b   1.000
_cell.length_c   1.000
_cell.angle_alpha   90.00
_cell.angle_beta   90.00
_cell.angle_gamma   90.00
#
_symmetry.space_group_name_H-M   'P 1'
#
loop_
_entity.id
_entity.type
_entity.pdbx_description
1 polymer ?
#
loop_
_entity_poly.entity_id
_entity_poly.type
_entity_poly.pdbx_seq_one_letter_code
_entity_poly.pdbx_strand_id
1 'polypeptide(L)'
;FYHSAILNTLRVNSQEEVWDTAERYFNALTNSMRCNKHFTDMGDLTFLMCKAIDHPPATPCSSLRTSFLGVFESPIIDDDDGDKWRQEIGVEDYAGCTSVHGVGPSMAFFDTIRGGRLDCTCVYPWPLHSREQIEQL
;
A
#
# COMPACT_ATOMS: atom_id res chain seq x y z
N PHE A 1 15.58 1.56 -9.96
CA PHE A 1 14.98 2.03 -8.70
C PHE A 1 13.59 2.51 -9.03
N TYR A 2 12.55 1.77 -8.63
CA TYR A 2 11.17 2.17 -8.92
C TYR A 2 10.84 3.39 -8.05
N HIS A 3 10.73 4.54 -8.70
CA HIS A 3 10.29 5.80 -8.11
C HIS A 3 8.77 5.77 -7.96
N SER A 4 8.26 5.25 -6.85
CA SER A 4 6.91 5.61 -6.43
C SER A 4 6.68 5.25 -4.97
N ALA A 5 6.56 6.27 -4.12
CA ALA A 5 5.88 6.14 -2.83
C ALA A 5 5.45 7.53 -2.38
N ILE A 6 4.15 7.80 -2.40
CA ILE A 6 3.57 8.90 -1.65
C ILE A 6 3.48 8.42 -0.21
N LEU A 7 4.44 8.83 0.63
CA LEU A 7 4.36 8.56 2.07
C LEU A 7 3.49 9.65 2.71
N ASN A 8 2.18 9.45 2.67
CA ASN A 8 1.27 10.28 3.46
C ASN A 8 1.07 9.61 4.82
N THR A 9 1.51 10.23 5.90
CA THR A 9 1.19 9.75 7.25
C THR A 9 -0.21 10.17 7.60
N LEU A 10 -1.12 9.21 7.54
CA LEU A 10 -2.53 9.44 7.74
C LEU A 10 -2.93 9.00 9.16
N ARG A 11 -3.50 9.94 9.93
CA ARG A 11 -4.01 9.66 11.27
C ARG A 11 -5.50 9.38 11.18
N VAL A 12 -5.89 8.16 11.58
CA VAL A 12 -7.29 7.75 11.78
C VAL A 12 -7.68 8.03 13.23
N ASN A 13 -8.87 8.58 13.45
CA ASN A 13 -9.46 8.79 14.77
C ASN A 13 -10.81 8.07 14.83
N SER A 14 -11.11 7.37 15.93
CA SER A 14 -12.38 6.66 16.12
C SER A 14 -13.60 7.57 16.24
N GLN A 15 -13.39 8.88 16.36
CA GLN A 15 -14.45 9.89 16.47
C GLN A 15 -14.78 10.56 15.13
N GLU A 16 -14.02 10.29 14.07
CA GLU A 16 -14.26 10.85 12.73
C GLU A 16 -15.15 9.90 11.92
N GLU A 17 -16.05 10.47 11.12
CA GLU A 17 -16.82 9.70 10.14
C GLU A 17 -15.90 9.15 9.04
N VAL A 18 -16.25 7.98 8.51
CA VAL A 18 -15.46 7.30 7.47
C VAL A 18 -15.31 8.18 6.23
N TRP A 19 -16.38 8.87 5.83
CA TRP A 19 -16.38 9.72 4.65
C TRP A 19 -15.51 10.97 4.82
N ASP A 20 -15.56 11.61 5.99
CA ASP A 20 -14.70 12.76 6.31
C ASP A 20 -13.22 12.35 6.28
N THR A 21 -12.93 11.16 6.82
CA THR A 21 -11.59 10.58 6.81
C THR A 21 -11.13 10.29 5.37
N ALA A 22 -11.99 9.67 4.56
CA ALA A 22 -11.69 9.34 3.16
C ALA A 22 -11.46 10.59 2.31
N GLU A 23 -12.32 11.61 2.43
CA GLU A 23 -12.20 12.88 1.70
C GLU A 23 -10.91 13.62 2.08
N ARG A 24 -10.58 13.68 3.37
CA ARG A 24 -9.33 14.26 3.86
C ARG A 24 -8.10 13.58 3.23
N TYR A 25 -8.13 12.26 3.13
CA TYR A 25 -7.03 11.47 2.56
C TYR A 25 -6.91 11.65 1.05
N PHE A 26 -8.04 11.62 0.34
CA PHE A 26 -8.10 11.92 -1.08
C PHE A 26 -7.51 13.30 -1.39
N ASN A 27 -7.97 14.34 -0.68
CA ASN A 27 -7.49 15.71 -0.87
C ASN A 27 -5.99 15.85 -0.57
N ALA A 28 -5.48 15.19 0.49
CA ALA A 28 -4.07 15.21 0.82
C ALA A 28 -3.21 14.52 -0.26
N LEU A 29 -3.70 13.40 -0.82
CA LEU A 29 -3.06 12.69 -1.93
C LEU A 29 -3.01 13.56 -3.19
N THR A 30 -4.16 14.08 -3.65
CA THR A 30 -4.25 14.93 -4.84
C THR A 30 -3.37 16.17 -4.75
N ASN A 31 -3.31 16.82 -3.58
CA ASN A 31 -2.43 17.96 -3.37
C ASN A 31 -0.94 17.58 -3.44
N SER A 32 -0.56 16.41 -2.91
CA SER A 32 0.83 15.92 -2.95
C SER A 32 1.28 15.56 -4.37
N MET A 33 0.39 14.99 -5.17
CA MET A 33 0.61 14.71 -6.59
C MET A 33 0.76 16.01 -7.37
N ARG A 34 -0.18 16.95 -7.23
CA ARG A 34 -0.17 18.25 -7.93
C ARG A 34 1.11 19.06 -7.68
N CYS A 35 1.67 18.97 -6.47
CA CYS A 35 2.87 19.72 -6.08
C CYS A 35 4.19 18.97 -6.33
N ASN A 36 4.18 17.78 -6.93
CA ASN A 36 5.37 16.92 -7.10
C ASN A 36 6.15 16.61 -5.80
N LYS A 37 5.49 16.74 -4.64
CA LYS A 37 6.10 16.47 -3.31
C LYS A 37 6.51 15.01 -3.13
N HIS A 38 5.89 14.12 -3.89
CA HIS A 38 6.11 12.68 -3.88
C HIS A 38 7.51 12.24 -4.33
N PHE A 39 8.29 13.13 -4.97
CA PHE A 39 9.67 12.86 -5.36
C PHE A 39 10.71 13.64 -4.55
N THR A 40 10.34 14.81 -4.00
CA THR A 40 11.29 15.73 -3.38
C THR A 40 11.73 15.28 -1.99
N ASP A 41 10.80 14.75 -1.20
CA ASP A 41 11.05 14.40 0.22
C ASP A 41 11.45 12.92 0.41
N MET A 42 11.56 12.14 -0.68
CA MET A 42 11.72 10.68 -0.62
C MET A 42 13.03 10.24 0.03
N GLY A 43 14.14 10.94 -0.26
CA GLY A 43 15.45 10.65 0.32
C GLY A 43 15.46 10.85 1.83
N ASP A 44 14.92 11.98 2.28
CA ASP A 44 14.84 12.34 3.69
C ASP A 44 13.92 11.39 4.46
N LEU A 45 12.75 11.05 3.90
CA LEU A 45 11.83 10.11 4.51
C LEU A 45 12.41 8.70 4.61
N THR A 46 13.07 8.21 3.56
CA THR A 46 13.73 6.90 3.59
C THR A 46 14.82 6.88 4.65
N PHE A 47 15.63 7.94 4.72
CA PHE A 47 16.65 8.08 5.73
C PHE A 47 16.07 8.09 7.15
N LEU A 48 15.02 8.87 7.40
CA LEU A 48 14.35 8.95 8.71
C LEU A 48 13.73 7.61 9.11
N MET A 49 13.11 6.87 8.17
CA MET A 49 12.56 5.54 8.44
C MET A 49 13.65 4.52 8.78
N CYS A 50 14.76 4.51 8.03
CA CYS A 50 15.92 3.68 8.39
C CYS A 50 16.45 4.03 9.79
N LYS A 51 16.53 5.32 10.14
CA LYS A 51 16.94 5.75 11.49
C LYS A 51 15.96 5.32 12.59
N ALA A 52 14.66 5.34 12.31
CA ALA A 52 13.65 4.83 13.24
C ALA A 52 13.76 3.32 13.46
N ILE A 53 14.16 2.56 12.43
CA ILE A 53 14.42 1.11 12.52
C ILE A 53 15.71 0.82 13.28
N ASP A 54 16.79 1.56 13.02
CA ASP A 54 18.07 1.42 13.73
C ASP A 54 17.94 1.81 15.22
N HIS A 55 17.01 2.72 15.53
CA HIS A 55 16.80 3.25 16.88
C HIS A 55 15.33 3.23 17.30
N PRO A 56 14.70 2.05 17.48
CA PRO A 56 13.28 1.96 17.85
C PRO A 56 12.91 2.78 19.10
N PRO A 57 13.74 2.83 20.18
CA PRO A 57 13.46 3.64 21.36
C PRO A 57 13.36 5.15 21.12
N ALA A 58 13.87 5.66 19.99
CA ALA A 58 13.74 7.06 19.61
C ALA A 58 12.37 7.39 19.00
N THR A 59 11.51 6.38 18.78
CA THR A 59 10.13 6.57 18.34
C THR A 59 9.19 6.71 19.54
N PRO A 60 8.07 7.46 19.44
CA PRO A 60 7.16 7.74 20.56
C PRO A 60 6.59 6.53 21.32
N CYS A 61 6.74 5.32 20.77
CA CYS A 61 6.22 4.07 21.35
C CYS A 61 7.26 2.94 21.42
N SER A 62 8.55 3.22 21.24
CA SER A 62 9.62 2.22 21.08
C SER A 62 9.33 1.13 20.02
N SER A 63 8.35 1.38 19.16
CA SER A 63 7.83 0.48 18.13
C SER A 63 7.22 1.33 17.01
N LEU A 64 7.79 1.22 15.82
CA LEU A 64 7.22 1.81 14.61
C LEU A 64 6.36 0.74 13.92
N ARG A 65 5.09 0.64 14.32
CA ARG A 65 4.13 -0.20 13.59
C ARG A 65 3.68 0.56 12.34
N THR A 66 4.32 0.28 11.21
CA THR A 66 3.97 0.88 9.92
C THR A 66 3.19 -0.11 9.08
N SER A 67 2.02 0.30 8.62
CA SER A 67 1.27 -0.40 7.56
C SER A 67 1.40 0.44 6.30
N PHE A 68 1.69 -0.21 5.16
CA PHE A 68 1.76 0.47 3.87
C PHE A 68 0.54 0.07 3.06
N LEU A 69 -0.12 1.07 2.48
CA LEU A 69 -1.16 0.87 1.49
C LEU A 69 -0.59 1.34 0.15
N GLY A 70 -0.36 0.40 -0.75
CA GLY A 70 -0.03 0.70 -2.14
C GLY A 70 -1.32 0.83 -2.93
N VAL A 71 -1.54 1.98 -3.55
CA VAL A 71 -2.68 2.19 -4.47
C VAL A 71 -2.09 2.65 -5.80
N PHE A 72 -2.56 2.06 -6.90
CA PHE A 72 -2.20 2.53 -8.23
C PHE A 72 -3.03 3.78 -8.56
N GLU A 73 -2.38 4.83 -9.06
CA GLU A 73 -3.08 6.05 -9.52
C GLU A 73 -4.13 5.71 -10.60
N SER A 74 -3.73 4.85 -11.54
CA SER A 74 -4.62 4.24 -12.51
C SER A 74 -4.94 2.82 -12.02
N PRO A 75 -6.20 2.52 -11.65
CA PRO A 75 -6.57 1.18 -11.23
C PRO A 75 -6.29 0.19 -12.37
N ILE A 76 -5.81 -1.00 -12.02
CA ILE A 76 -5.60 -2.06 -13.00
C ILE A 76 -6.97 -2.66 -13.33
N ILE A 77 -7.39 -2.50 -14.58
CA ILE A 77 -8.64 -3.05 -15.10
C ILE A 77 -8.30 -4.19 -16.05
N ASP A 78 -8.79 -5.37 -15.72
CA ASP A 78 -8.64 -6.61 -16.45
C ASP A 78 -10.01 -7.01 -17.02
N ASP A 79 -10.22 -6.62 -18.27
CA ASP A 79 -11.47 -6.79 -19.01
C ASP A 79 -11.40 -7.98 -19.99
N ASP A 80 -12.35 -8.07 -20.92
CA ASP A 80 -12.46 -9.20 -21.85
C ASP A 80 -11.23 -9.36 -22.77
N ASP A 81 -10.46 -8.30 -23.02
CA ASP A 81 -9.18 -8.40 -23.75
C ASP A 81 -8.09 -8.97 -22.85
N GLY A 82 -8.23 -8.76 -21.54
CA GLY A 82 -7.52 -9.40 -20.45
C GLY A 82 -7.49 -10.93 -20.51
N ASP A 83 -8.67 -11.52 -20.67
CA ASP A 83 -8.84 -12.98 -20.72
C ASP A 83 -8.14 -13.62 -21.92
N LYS A 84 -8.14 -12.92 -23.07
CA LYS A 84 -7.55 -13.43 -24.32
C LYS A 84 -6.04 -13.57 -24.22
N TRP A 85 -5.35 -12.54 -23.74
CA TRP A 85 -3.88 -12.61 -23.65
C TRP A 85 -3.45 -13.66 -22.63
N ARG A 86 -4.17 -13.81 -21.50
CA ARG A 86 -3.87 -14.83 -20.50
C ARG A 86 -3.94 -16.24 -21.06
N GLN A 87 -4.98 -16.53 -21.85
CA GLN A 87 -5.11 -17.81 -22.53
C GLN A 87 -3.99 -18.04 -23.55
N GLU A 88 -3.60 -17.02 -24.31
CA GLU A 88 -2.51 -17.13 -25.29
C GLU A 88 -1.16 -17.46 -24.65
N ILE A 89 -0.87 -16.92 -23.47
CA ILE A 89 0.41 -17.15 -22.78
C ILE A 89 0.34 -18.27 -21.72
N GLY A 90 -0.82 -18.88 -21.50
CA GLY A 90 -1.02 -19.95 -20.52
C GLY A 90 -0.96 -19.50 -19.05
N VAL A 91 -1.30 -18.25 -18.75
CA VAL A 91 -1.38 -17.75 -17.36
C VAL A 91 -2.79 -18.01 -16.81
N GLU A 92 -2.87 -18.83 -15.77
CA GLU A 92 -4.15 -19.18 -15.11
C GLU A 92 -4.61 -18.10 -14.15
N ASP A 93 -3.69 -17.53 -13.36
CA ASP A 93 -3.96 -16.49 -12.38
C ASP A 93 -2.71 -15.64 -12.14
N TYR A 94 -2.92 -14.43 -11.64
CA TYR A 94 -1.86 -13.51 -11.23
C TYR A 94 -2.36 -12.64 -10.08
N ALA A 95 -1.47 -11.92 -9.43
CA ALA A 95 -1.86 -10.87 -8.49
C ALA A 95 -1.09 -9.60 -8.83
N GLY A 96 -1.79 -8.46 -8.85
CA GLY A 96 -1.12 -7.17 -8.83
C GLY A 96 -0.40 -7.01 -7.50
N CYS A 97 0.87 -6.60 -7.51
CA CYS A 97 1.58 -6.32 -6.28
C CYS A 97 2.57 -5.17 -6.48
N THR A 98 2.81 -4.41 -5.41
CA THR A 98 3.87 -3.41 -5.36
C THR A 98 5.01 -3.92 -4.49
N SER A 99 6.24 -3.78 -4.96
CA SER A 99 7.43 -4.04 -4.15
C SER A 99 7.78 -2.80 -3.32
N VAL A 100 7.97 -2.99 -2.01
CA VAL A 100 8.54 -1.98 -1.12
C VAL A 100 9.93 -2.47 -0.69
N HIS A 101 10.96 -1.67 -0.93
CA HIS A 101 12.33 -1.97 -0.49
C HIS A 101 12.63 -1.27 0.83
N GLY A 102 13.28 -1.98 1.77
CA GLY A 102 13.76 -1.43 3.04
C GLY A 102 12.85 -1.75 4.23
N VAL A 103 11.59 -1.32 4.19
CA VAL A 103 10.62 -1.55 5.27
C VAL A 103 9.48 -2.41 4.76
N GLY A 104 9.43 -3.68 5.21
CA GLY A 104 8.33 -4.57 4.88
C GLY A 104 7.04 -4.15 5.59
N PRO A 105 5.89 -4.13 4.90
CA PRO A 105 4.63 -3.82 5.56
C PRO A 105 4.26 -4.86 6.61
N SER A 106 3.46 -4.46 7.61
CA SER A 106 2.80 -5.44 8.49
C SER A 106 1.70 -6.23 7.78
N MET A 107 1.12 -5.66 6.72
CA MET A 107 0.15 -6.26 5.81
C MET A 107 0.11 -5.42 4.53
N ALA A 108 -0.19 -6.03 3.39
CA ALA A 108 -0.42 -5.30 2.13
C ALA A 108 -1.76 -5.69 1.50
N PHE A 109 -2.39 -4.70 0.86
CA PHE A 109 -3.60 -4.88 0.08
C PHE A 109 -3.32 -4.41 -1.34
N PHE A 110 -3.74 -5.19 -2.32
CA PHE A 110 -3.64 -4.85 -3.73
C PHE A 110 -5.00 -5.05 -4.39
N ASP A 111 -5.47 -4.05 -5.12
CA ASP A 111 -6.74 -4.08 -5.83
C ASP A 111 -6.53 -4.23 -7.34
N THR A 112 -7.43 -5.00 -7.96
CA THR A 112 -7.59 -5.10 -9.41
C THR A 112 -9.09 -5.17 -9.71
N ILE A 113 -9.55 -4.54 -10.80
CA ILE A 113 -10.92 -4.73 -11.30
C ILE A 113 -10.90 -5.84 -12.34
N ARG A 114 -11.56 -6.98 -12.10
CA ARG A 114 -11.64 -8.13 -13.01
C ARG A 114 -13.07 -8.41 -13.41
N GLY A 115 -13.37 -8.43 -14.71
CA GLY A 115 -14.73 -8.70 -15.20
C GLY A 115 -15.79 -7.77 -14.57
N GLY A 116 -15.43 -6.50 -14.34
CA GLY A 116 -16.29 -5.50 -13.70
C GLY A 116 -16.47 -5.64 -12.18
N ARG A 117 -15.65 -6.46 -11.50
CA ARG A 117 -15.71 -6.68 -10.05
C ARG A 117 -14.39 -6.33 -9.39
N LEU A 118 -14.46 -5.87 -8.13
CA LEU A 118 -13.28 -5.65 -7.31
C LEU A 118 -12.70 -7.00 -6.85
N ASP A 119 -11.46 -7.25 -7.22
CA ASP A 119 -10.60 -8.32 -6.72
C ASP A 119 -9.56 -7.69 -5.78
N CYS A 120 -9.47 -8.20 -4.55
CA CYS A 120 -8.54 -7.72 -3.53
C CYS A 120 -7.60 -8.85 -3.09
N THR A 121 -6.31 -8.66 -3.29
CA THR A 121 -5.27 -9.53 -2.75
C THR A 121 -4.77 -9.01 -1.41
N CYS A 122 -5.01 -9.77 -0.34
CA CYS A 122 -4.51 -9.48 1.01
C CYS A 122 -3.23 -10.29 1.27
N VAL A 123 -2.11 -9.61 1.49
CA VAL A 123 -0.81 -10.24 1.76
C VAL A 123 -0.41 -10.01 3.21
N TYR A 124 -0.18 -11.12 3.91
CA TYR A 124 0.26 -11.16 5.29
C TYR A 124 1.68 -11.72 5.36
N PRO A 125 2.70 -10.90 5.68
CA PRO A 125 4.08 -11.37 5.65
C PRO A 125 4.38 -12.36 6.77
N TRP A 126 5.03 -13.48 6.42
CA TRP A 126 5.65 -14.37 7.39
C TRP A 126 7.01 -13.80 7.84
N PRO A 127 7.40 -13.87 9.12
CA PRO A 127 6.73 -14.56 10.24
C PRO A 127 5.80 -13.68 11.08
N LEU A 128 5.34 -12.52 10.59
CA LEU A 128 4.52 -11.59 11.37
C LEU A 128 3.12 -12.13 11.67
N HIS A 129 2.56 -12.92 10.75
CA HIS A 129 1.25 -13.54 10.90
C HIS A 129 1.33 -15.05 10.69
N SER A 130 0.68 -15.81 11.58
CA SER A 130 0.44 -17.24 11.39
C SER A 130 -0.79 -17.48 10.51
N ARG A 131 -0.90 -18.67 9.93
CA ARG A 131 -2.09 -19.05 9.14
C ARG A 131 -3.36 -18.98 9.99
N GLU A 132 -3.29 -19.46 11.24
CA GLU A 132 -4.42 -19.46 12.17
C GLU A 132 -4.88 -18.04 12.51
N GLN A 133 -3.95 -17.08 12.62
CA GLN A 133 -4.30 -15.67 12.82
C GLN A 133 -5.00 -15.09 11.60
N ILE A 134 -4.54 -15.42 10.39
CA ILE A 134 -5.14 -14.93 9.13
C ILE A 134 -6.55 -15.48 8.94
N GLU A 135 -6.80 -16.73 9.31
CA GLU A 135 -8.12 -17.39 9.20
C GLU A 135 -9.17 -16.83 10.19
N GLN A 136 -8.74 -16.03 11.18
CA GLN A 136 -9.62 -15.43 12.19
C GLN A 136 -9.92 -13.93 11.95
N LEU A 137 -9.31 -13.32 10.92
CA LEU A 137 -9.53 -11.92 10.52
C LEU A 137 -10.83 -11.77 9.73
#